data_AF-A0A7W7Z2I8-F1
#
_entry.id   AF-A0A7W7Z2I8-F1
#
_cell.length_a   1.000
_cell.length_b   1.000
_cell.length_c   1.000
_cell.angle_alpha   90.00
_cell.angle_beta   90.00
_cell.angle_gamma   90.00
#
_symmetry.space_group_name_H-M   'P 1'
#
loop_
_entity.id
_entity.type
_entity.pdbx_description
1 polymer ?
#
loop_
_entity_poly.entity_id
_entity_poly.type
_entity_poly.pdbx_seq_one_letter_code
_entity_poly.pdbx_strand_id
1 'polypeptide(L)' 'MPWADRSLPPERDDDPPAELPAPIEALAAERGALMKQVRRGVQSERQRRILKRIAAITLAILATAGGRTT' A
#
# COMPACT_ATOMS: atom_id res chain seq x y z
N MET A 1 19.89 53.61 -2.87
CA MET A 1 19.47 52.52 -1.96
C MET A 1 19.07 51.32 -2.81
N PRO A 2 19.93 50.30 -2.90
CA PRO A 2 19.69 49.07 -3.64
C PRO A 2 18.93 48.10 -2.71
N TRP A 3 17.64 47.85 -2.94
CA TRP A 3 16.88 46.98 -2.04
C TRP A 3 15.91 46.02 -2.73
N ALA A 4 15.92 45.93 -4.06
CA ALA A 4 15.02 45.02 -4.75
C ALA A 4 15.79 43.92 -5.49
N ASP A 5 16.75 43.31 -4.80
CA ASP A 5 17.18 41.95 -5.12
C ASP A 5 16.06 41.02 -4.64
N ARG A 6 15.05 40.86 -5.50
CA ARG A 6 13.94 39.94 -5.24
C ARG A 6 14.48 38.54 -5.41
N SER A 7 14.97 37.96 -4.32
CA SER A 7 15.16 36.53 -4.19
C SER A 7 13.79 35.86 -4.42
N LEU A 8 13.55 35.43 -5.66
CA LEU A 8 12.47 34.49 -5.92
C LEU A 8 12.75 33.27 -5.03
N PRO A 9 11.80 32.80 -4.20
CA PRO A 9 11.98 31.51 -3.54
C PRO A 9 12.30 30.48 -4.62
N PRO A 10 13.27 29.56 -4.41
CA PRO A 10 13.50 28.50 -5.38
C PRO A 10 12.15 27.84 -5.65
N GLU A 11 11.78 27.74 -6.93
CA GLU A 11 10.59 27.00 -7.33
C GLU A 11 10.68 25.65 -6.63
N ARG A 12 9.63 25.30 -5.89
CA ARG A 12 9.57 24.00 -5.24
C ARG A 12 9.70 23.02 -6.39
N ASP A 13 10.84 22.34 -6.49
CA ASP A 13 10.99 21.20 -7.37
C ASP A 13 9.73 20.37 -7.15
N ASP A 14 8.90 20.23 -8.18
CA ASP A 14 7.68 19.45 -8.12
C ASP A 14 8.08 18.07 -7.61
N ASP A 15 7.90 17.83 -6.31
CA ASP A 15 8.10 16.52 -5.72
C ASP A 15 7.37 15.54 -6.64
N PRO A 16 8.06 14.53 -7.21
CA PRO A 16 7.41 13.61 -8.12
C PRO A 16 6.14 13.09 -7.43
N PRO A 17 5.00 13.05 -8.14
CA PRO A 17 3.74 12.66 -7.53
C PRO A 17 3.95 11.33 -6.82
N ALA A 18 3.61 11.27 -5.53
CA ALA A 18 3.80 10.08 -4.72
C ALA A 18 3.27 8.87 -5.48
N GLU A 19 4.18 7.97 -5.87
CA GLU A 19 3.83 6.81 -6.68
C GLU A 19 2.81 6.00 -5.90
N LEU A 20 1.57 5.97 -6.41
CA LEU A 20 0.54 5.11 -5.85
C LEU A 20 1.07 3.67 -5.93
N PRO A 21 1.05 2.91 -4.82
CA PRO A 21 1.62 1.58 -4.81
C PRO A 21 0.97 0.75 -5.90
N ALA A 22 1.78 -0.04 -6.61
CA ALA A 22 1.26 -0.95 -7.61
C ALA A 22 0.14 -1.80 -6.98
N PRO A 23 -0.92 -2.18 -7.71
CA PRO A 23 -2.07 -2.89 -7.13
C PRO A 23 -1.67 -4.12 -6.29
N ILE A 24 -0.57 -4.79 -6.66
CA ILE A 24 -0.01 -5.94 -5.94
C ILE A 24 0.64 -5.54 -4.61
N GLU A 25 1.35 -4.41 -4.56
CA GLU A 25 2.01 -3.90 -3.35
C GLU A 25 0.98 -3.46 -2.31
N ALA A 26 -0.10 -2.82 -2.77
CA ALA A 26 -1.24 -2.47 -1.91
C ALA A 26 -1.88 -3.73 -1.28
N LEU A 27 -2.09 -4.78 -2.08
CA LEU A 27 -2.60 -6.07 -1.59
C LEU A 27 -1.63 -6.73 -0.60
N ALA A 28 -0.33 -6.70 -0.88
CA ALA A 28 0.69 -7.26 0.02
C ALA A 28 0.72 -6.50 1.37
N ALA A 29 0.62 -5.17 1.34
CA ALA A 29 0.53 -4.33 2.54
C ALA A 29 -0.72 -4.64 3.37
N GLU A 30 -1.89 -4.76 2.72
CA GLU A 30 -3.15 -5.12 3.39
C GLU A 30 -3.05 -6.51 4.05
N ARG A 31 -2.51 -7.51 3.33
CA ARG A 31 -2.26 -8.85 3.88
C ARG A 31 -1.38 -8.80 5.12
N GLY A 32 -0.30 -8.02 5.09
CA GLY A 32 0.60 -7.83 6.22
C GLY A 32 -0.09 -7.18 7.43
N ALA A 33 -0.90 -6.15 7.20
CA ALA A 33 -1.65 -5.48 8.26
C ALA A 33 -2.69 -6.41 8.91
N LEU A 34 -3.37 -7.24 8.13
CA LEU A 34 -4.35 -8.19 8.64
C LEU A 34 -3.71 -9.36 9.40
N MET A 35 -2.56 -9.86 8.94
CA MET A 35 -1.79 -10.90 9.64
C MET A 35 -1.41 -10.47 11.06
N LYS A 36 -1.04 -9.20 11.27
CA LYS A 36 -0.73 -8.64 12.61
C LYS A 36 -1.93 -8.65 13.56
N GLN A 37 -3.16 -8.71 13.04
CA GLN A 37 -4.39 -8.75 13.86
C GLN A 37 -4.79 -10.18 14.24
N VAL A 38 -4.20 -11.22 13.63
CA VAL A 38 -4.53 -12.62 13.91
C VAL A 38 -3.87 -13.07 15.20
N ARG A 39 -4.68 -13.40 16.21
CA ARG A 39 -4.24 -14.06 17.45
C ARG A 39 -4.35 -15.58 17.35
N ARG A 40 -3.30 -16.30 17.71
CA ARG A 40 -3.33 -17.78 17.74
C ARG A 40 -4.33 -18.29 18.78
N GLY A 41 -5.00 -19.39 18.49
CA GLY A 41 -5.92 -20.07 19.40
C GLY A 41 -7.28 -19.41 19.63
N VAL A 42 -7.50 -18.19 19.11
CA VAL A 42 -8.79 -17.51 19.24
C VAL A 42 -9.68 -17.88 18.05
N GLN A 43 -10.95 -18.23 18.33
CA GLN A 43 -11.94 -18.69 17.36
C GLN A 43 -13.13 -17.71 17.30
N SER A 44 -12.84 -16.41 17.17
CA SER A 44 -13.87 -15.39 17.07
C SER A 44 -14.40 -15.24 15.63
N GLU A 45 -15.64 -14.76 15.48
CA GLU A 45 -16.20 -14.43 14.16
C GLU A 45 -15.33 -13.39 13.43
N ARG A 46 -14.86 -12.37 14.16
CA ARG A 46 -13.94 -11.35 13.62
C ARG A 46 -12.69 -11.97 13.03
N GLN A 47 -12.07 -12.94 13.72
CA GLN A 47 -10.89 -13.61 13.16
C GLN A 47 -11.20 -14.49 11.98
N ARG A 48 -12.34 -15.18 11.96
CA ARG A 48 -12.77 -15.92 10.77
C ARG A 48 -12.90 -14.98 9.57
N ARG A 49 -13.45 -13.77 9.76
CA ARG A 49 -13.52 -12.74 8.70
C ARG A 49 -12.13 -12.28 8.25
N ILE A 50 -11.21 -12.02 9.19
CA ILE A 50 -9.82 -11.64 8.89
C ILE A 50 -9.13 -12.75 8.08
N LEU A 51 -9.22 -14.01 8.49
CA LEU A 51 -8.61 -15.14 7.79
C LEU A 51 -9.17 -15.31 6.37
N LYS A 52 -10.50 -15.19 6.20
CA LYS A 52 -11.13 -15.21 4.87
C LYS A 52 -10.61 -14.09 3.97
N ARG A 53 -10.47 -12.87 4.51
CA ARG A 53 -9.93 -11.73 3.76
C ARG A 53 -8.49 -11.97 3.34
N ILE A 54 -7.64 -12.49 4.24
CA ILE A 54 -6.24 -12.80 3.91
C ILE A 54 -6.14 -13.87 2.82
N ALA A 55 -6.99 -14.90 2.87
CA ALA A 55 -7.05 -15.91 1.81
C ALA A 55 -7.42 -15.29 0.45
N ALA A 56 -8.46 -14.43 0.42
CA ALA A 56 -8.87 -13.74 -0.81
C ALA A 56 -7.75 -12.85 -1.39
N ILE A 57 -7.04 -12.08 -0.55
CA ILE A 57 -5.91 -11.26 -0.99
C ILE A 57 -4.77 -12.12 -1.53
N THR A 58 -4.48 -13.25 -0.88
CA THR A 58 -3.43 -14.17 -1.32
C THR A 58 -3.75 -14.73 -2.71
N LEU A 59 -5.00 -15.11 -2.96
CA LEU A 59 -5.45 -15.55 -4.28
C LEU A 59 -5.36 -14.43 -5.33
N ALA A 60 -5.73 -13.20 -4.99
CA ALA A 60 -5.62 -12.06 -5.90
C ALA A 60 -4.16 -11.76 -6.29
N ILE A 61 -3.23 -11.84 -5.33
CA ILE A 61 -1.79 -11.70 -5.60
C ILE A 61 -1.30 -12.79 -6.56
N LEU A 62 -1.68 -14.05 -6.33
CA LEU A 62 -1.29 -15.17 -7.19
C LEU A 62 -1.85 -15.03 -8.60
N ALA A 63 -3.12 -14.63 -8.74
CA ALA A 63 -3.75 -14.39 -10.04
C ALA A 63 -3.05 -13.25 -10.81
N THR A 64 -2.72 -12.16 -10.12
CA THR A 64 -2.01 -11.02 -10.73
C THR A 64 -0.55 -11.36 -11.08
N ALA A 65 0.09 -12.23 -10.30
CA ALA A 65 1.44 -12.70 -10.59
C ALA A 65 1.49 -13.66 -11.79
N GLY A 66 0.54 -14.61 -11.89
CA GLY A 66 0.45 -15.56 -13.00
C GLY A 66 -0.05 -14.96 -14.32
N GLY A 67 -0.81 -13.86 -14.27
CA GLY A 67 -1.30 -13.15 -15.46
C GLY A 67 -0.25 -12.28 -16.17
N ARG A 68 0.94 -12.07 -15.62
CA ARG A 68 2.03 -11.32 -16.26
C ARG A 68 2.89 -12.15 -17.24
N THR A 69 2.53 -13.41 -17.47
CA THR A 69 3.30 -14.36 -18.30
C THR A 69 2.66 -14.71 -19.65
N THR A 70 1.62 -14.01 -20.06
CA THR A 70 0.93 -14.20 -21.36
C THR A 70 0.63 -12.86 -22.00
#